data_AF-A0A353RP71-F1
#
_entry.id   AF-A0A353RP71-F1
#
_cell.length_a   1.000
_cell.length_b   1.000
_cell.length_c   1.000
_cell.angle_alpha   90.00
_cell.angle_beta   90.00
_cell.angle_gamma   90.00
#
_symmetry.space_group_name_H-M   'P 1'
#
loop_
_entity.id
_entity.type
_entity.pdbx_description
1 polymer ?
#
loop_
_entity_poly.entity_id
_entity_poly.type
_entity_poly.pdbx_seq_one_letter_code
_entity_poly.pdbx_strand_id
1 'polypeptide(L)'
;HILPHWNWEGREGEATPVFVYTNYPSAELFINGKSQGVRKKDLSIPLEGSYSAAAQKGLERQKRYRLMWMDAKYEPGTVKVVAYDKDGNKAAEKEVRTAGKPYRLVLEADRNVISANGKDLSFITV
;
A
#
# COMPACT_ATOMS: atom_id res chain seq x y z
N HIS A 1 2.19 3.31 -2.55
CA HIS A 1 0.99 3.14 -1.71
C HIS A 1 0.83 1.67 -1.36
N ILE A 2 0.43 1.36 -0.13
CA ILE A 2 0.22 0.00 0.40
C ILE A 2 -1.23 -0.12 0.87
N LEU A 3 -1.85 -1.27 0.62
CA LEU A 3 -3.20 -1.61 1.09
C LEU A 3 -3.27 -3.10 1.48
N PRO A 4 -4.18 -3.51 2.38
CA PRO A 4 -5.20 -2.72 3.07
C PRO A 4 -4.66 -1.98 4.31
N HIS A 5 -5.57 -1.52 5.20
CA HIS A 5 -5.21 -1.18 6.58
C HIS A 5 -4.74 -2.43 7.34
N TRP A 6 -4.14 -2.24 8.52
CA TRP A 6 -3.55 -3.33 9.32
C TRP A 6 -4.23 -3.52 10.69
N ASN A 7 -5.56 -3.46 10.68
CA ASN A 7 -6.41 -3.63 11.86
C ASN A 7 -7.38 -4.80 11.58
N TRP A 8 -6.96 -6.00 11.96
CA TRP A 8 -7.69 -7.26 11.72
C TRP A 8 -7.76 -8.10 12.99
N GLU A 9 -8.06 -7.47 14.12
CA GLU A 9 -8.21 -8.12 15.43
C GLU A 9 -9.09 -9.38 15.33
N GLY A 10 -8.59 -10.49 15.88
CA GLY A 10 -9.26 -11.80 15.81
C GLY A 10 -8.91 -12.63 14.58
N ARG A 11 -8.07 -12.14 13.66
CA ARG A 11 -7.59 -12.86 12.47
C ARG A 11 -6.09 -13.14 12.52
N GLU A 12 -5.49 -13.17 13.70
CA GLU A 12 -4.06 -13.41 13.89
C GLU A 12 -3.61 -14.72 13.23
N GLY A 13 -2.59 -14.66 12.40
CA GLY A 13 -2.09 -15.80 11.63
C GLY A 13 -2.85 -16.12 10.34
N GLU A 14 -4.00 -15.49 10.09
CA GLU A 14 -4.75 -15.66 8.84
C GLU A 14 -4.10 -14.90 7.67
N ALA A 15 -4.32 -15.40 6.46
CA ALA A 15 -3.91 -14.71 5.24
C ALA A 15 -4.68 -13.38 5.08
N THR A 16 -3.90 -12.31 4.93
CA THR A 16 -4.35 -10.95 4.63
C THR A 16 -3.53 -10.44 3.45
N PRO A 17 -4.02 -10.61 2.21
CA PRO A 17 -3.29 -10.19 1.02
C PRO A 17 -2.89 -8.71 1.08
N VAL A 18 -1.59 -8.43 0.89
CA VAL A 18 -1.06 -7.08 0.84
C VAL A 18 -0.73 -6.70 -0.60
N PHE A 19 -1.27 -5.58 -1.06
CA PHE A 19 -0.98 -5.03 -2.38
C PHE A 19 -0.27 -3.70 -2.29
N VAL A 20 0.70 -3.52 -3.17
CA VAL A 20 1.48 -2.28 -3.27
C VAL A 20 1.37 -1.73 -4.69
N TYR A 21 1.00 -0.46 -4.77
CA TYR A 21 1.09 0.34 -5.98
C TYR A 21 2.32 1.23 -5.89
N THR A 22 3.22 1.08 -6.85
CA THR A 22 4.46 1.85 -6.94
C THR A 22 4.76 2.10 -8.41
N ASN A 23 5.39 3.23 -8.74
CA ASN A 23 5.94 3.50 -10.06
C ASN A 23 7.30 2.80 -10.27
N TYR A 24 7.99 2.44 -9.21
CA TYR A 24 9.26 1.69 -9.23
C TYR A 24 9.10 0.22 -9.69
N PRO A 25 10.20 -0.43 -10.16
CA PRO A 25 10.15 -1.79 -10.70
C PRO A 25 9.88 -2.88 -9.65
N SER A 26 10.30 -2.67 -8.40
CA SER A 26 10.19 -3.67 -7.34
C SER A 26 9.93 -3.06 -5.97
N ALA A 27 9.49 -3.90 -5.04
CA ALA A 27 9.39 -3.56 -3.64
C ALA A 27 9.51 -4.80 -2.75
N GLU A 28 9.87 -4.58 -1.50
CA GLU A 28 9.94 -5.60 -0.45
C GLU A 28 9.01 -5.22 0.69
N LEU A 29 8.27 -6.21 1.17
CA LEU A 29 7.35 -6.08 2.28
C LEU A 29 8.01 -6.60 3.55
N PHE A 30 7.80 -5.90 4.65
CA PHE A 30 8.26 -6.26 5.98
C PHE A 30 7.06 -6.25 6.94
N ILE A 31 6.89 -7.33 7.70
CA ILE A 31 5.92 -7.41 8.80
C ILE A 31 6.75 -7.54 10.08
N ASN A 32 6.61 -6.57 11.00
CA ASN A 32 7.37 -6.50 12.24
C ASN A 32 8.89 -6.64 12.03
N GLY A 33 9.40 -5.99 10.97
CA GLY A 33 10.82 -6.01 10.59
C GLY A 33 11.26 -7.26 9.82
N LYS A 34 10.42 -8.29 9.73
CA LYS A 34 10.72 -9.53 8.99
C LYS A 34 10.30 -9.41 7.52
N SER A 35 11.26 -9.59 6.61
CA SER A 35 11.01 -9.61 5.18
C SER A 35 10.02 -10.72 4.79
N GLN A 36 9.09 -10.37 3.92
CA GLN A 36 8.14 -11.26 3.24
C GLN A 36 8.55 -11.49 1.77
N GLY A 37 9.79 -11.13 1.43
CA GLY A 37 10.36 -11.26 0.09
C GLY A 37 10.09 -10.08 -0.83
N VAL A 38 10.93 -9.96 -1.86
CA VAL A 38 10.85 -8.94 -2.92
C VAL A 38 9.84 -9.38 -3.99
N ARG A 39 9.01 -8.44 -4.47
CA ARG A 39 8.16 -8.61 -5.66
C ARG A 39 8.57 -7.61 -6.73
N LYS A 40 8.54 -8.05 -7.99
CA LYS A 40 8.84 -7.24 -9.17
C LYS A 40 7.60 -7.18 -10.06
N LYS A 41 7.43 -6.06 -10.77
CA LYS A 41 6.40 -5.98 -11.82
C LYS A 41 6.75 -6.93 -12.95
N ASP A 42 5.76 -7.68 -13.42
CA ASP A 42 5.92 -8.50 -14.60
C ASP A 42 5.61 -7.67 -15.85
N LEU A 43 6.68 -7.17 -16.49
CA LEU A 43 6.57 -6.37 -17.71
C LEU A 43 6.44 -7.23 -18.98
N SER A 44 6.55 -8.55 -18.88
CA SER A 44 6.35 -9.47 -20.00
C SER A 44 4.88 -9.61 -20.39
N ILE A 45 3.96 -9.31 -19.46
CA ILE A 45 2.51 -9.40 -19.68
C ILE A 45 2.04 -8.23 -20.58
N PRO A 46 1.58 -8.49 -21.81
CA PRO A 46 1.10 -7.44 -22.69
C PRO A 46 -0.23 -6.84 -22.20
N LEU A 47 -0.53 -5.61 -22.61
CA LEU A 47 -1.85 -5.01 -22.34
C LEU A 47 -2.94 -5.73 -23.14
N GLU A 48 -2.64 -6.03 -24.40
CA GLU A 48 -3.51 -6.78 -25.30
C GLU A 48 -3.69 -8.22 -24.79
N GLY A 49 -4.91 -8.76 -24.88
CA GLY A 49 -5.23 -10.10 -24.37
C GLY A 49 -5.37 -10.24 -22.84
N SER A 50 -4.87 -9.26 -22.06
CA SER A 50 -4.98 -9.25 -20.58
C SER A 50 -6.41 -9.05 -20.05
N TYR A 51 -7.37 -8.85 -20.95
CA TYR A 51 -8.79 -8.67 -20.66
C TYR A 51 -9.62 -9.94 -20.80
N SER A 52 -9.05 -11.04 -21.31
CA SER A 52 -9.76 -12.32 -21.42
C SER A 52 -10.16 -12.88 -20.05
N ALA A 53 -11.20 -13.71 -20.00
CA ALA A 53 -11.66 -14.32 -18.74
C ALA A 53 -10.55 -15.13 -18.05
N ALA A 54 -9.72 -15.84 -18.83
CA ALA A 54 -8.57 -16.58 -18.31
C ALA A 54 -7.52 -15.64 -17.69
N ALA A 55 -7.19 -14.53 -18.37
CA ALA A 55 -6.22 -13.55 -17.87
C ALA A 55 -6.71 -12.83 -16.60
N GLN A 56 -8.02 -12.55 -16.51
CA GLN A 56 -8.61 -11.98 -15.30
C GLN A 56 -8.55 -12.96 -14.13
N LYS A 57 -8.85 -14.25 -14.36
CA LYS A 57 -8.76 -15.30 -13.34
C LYS A 57 -7.31 -15.49 -12.84
N GLY A 58 -6.33 -15.37 -13.73
CA GLY A 58 -4.89 -15.46 -13.41
C GLY A 58 -4.29 -14.18 -12.79
N LEU A 59 -5.06 -13.09 -12.69
CA LEU A 59 -4.59 -11.78 -12.26
C LEU A 59 -3.43 -11.23 -13.11
N GLU A 60 -3.37 -11.58 -14.40
CA GLU A 60 -2.20 -11.27 -15.24
C GLU A 60 -1.95 -9.76 -15.33
N ARG A 61 -3.00 -8.97 -15.61
CA ARG A 61 -2.89 -7.51 -15.66
C ARG A 61 -2.43 -6.94 -14.31
N GLN A 62 -2.87 -7.53 -13.20
CA GLN A 62 -2.50 -7.09 -11.86
C GLN A 62 -1.03 -7.39 -11.58
N LYS A 63 -0.45 -8.50 -12.02
CA LYS A 63 1.00 -8.79 -11.88
C LYS A 63 1.88 -7.72 -12.55
N ARG A 64 1.37 -7.06 -13.61
CA ARG A 64 2.04 -5.93 -14.26
C ARG A 64 2.01 -4.63 -13.43
N TYR A 65 0.89 -4.35 -12.77
CA TYR A 65 0.63 -3.04 -12.14
C TYR A 65 0.62 -3.05 -10.60
N ARG A 66 0.61 -4.23 -9.98
CA ARG A 66 0.52 -4.43 -8.53
C ARG A 66 1.61 -5.38 -8.08
N LEU A 67 2.22 -5.07 -6.95
CA LEU A 67 3.07 -6.02 -6.23
C LEU A 67 2.22 -6.66 -5.14
N MET A 68 2.12 -7.98 -5.16
CA MET A 68 1.12 -8.70 -4.36
C MET A 68 1.79 -9.78 -3.49
N TRP A 69 1.51 -9.72 -2.18
CA TRP A 69 1.81 -10.77 -1.22
C TRP A 69 0.50 -11.39 -0.78
N MET A 70 0.09 -12.46 -1.47
CA MET A 70 -1.22 -13.11 -1.26
C MET A 70 -1.29 -13.84 0.09
N ASP A 71 -0.15 -14.37 0.55
CA ASP A 71 -0.07 -15.25 1.73
C ASP A 71 0.50 -14.54 2.97
N ALA A 72 0.55 -13.20 2.95
CA ALA A 72 0.98 -12.43 4.11
C ALA A 72 0.06 -12.73 5.30
N LYS A 73 0.62 -13.18 6.42
CA LYS A 73 -0.15 -13.50 7.62
C LYS A 73 -0.32 -12.27 8.50
N TYR A 74 -1.52 -12.07 9.02
CA TYR A 74 -1.75 -10.96 9.93
C TYR A 74 -1.04 -11.19 11.26
N GLU A 75 -0.20 -10.24 11.63
CA GLU A 75 0.42 -10.10 12.94
C GLU A 75 0.28 -8.62 13.33
N PRO A 76 -0.34 -8.31 14.49
CA PRO A 76 -0.45 -6.92 14.95
C PRO A 76 0.92 -6.27 15.03
N GLY A 77 0.99 -4.99 14.64
CA GLY A 77 2.23 -4.23 14.66
C GLY A 77 2.41 -3.38 13.41
N THR A 78 3.56 -3.50 12.77
CA THR A 78 3.99 -2.62 11.67
C THR A 78 4.16 -3.39 10.38
N VAL A 79 3.52 -2.88 9.32
CA VAL A 79 3.78 -3.33 7.95
C VAL A 79 4.43 -2.20 7.18
N LYS A 80 5.67 -2.45 6.74
CA LYS A 80 6.48 -1.51 6.00
C LYS A 80 6.74 -2.07 4.60
N VAL A 81 6.66 -1.21 3.59
CA VAL A 81 7.13 -1.52 2.25
C VAL A 81 8.26 -0.59 1.88
N VAL A 82 9.30 -1.14 1.25
CA VAL A 82 10.41 -0.39 0.64
C VAL A 82 10.40 -0.68 -0.85
N ALA A 83 10.26 0.36 -1.67
CA ALA A 83 10.35 0.26 -3.13
C ALA A 83 11.77 0.54 -3.60
N TYR A 84 12.22 -0.17 -4.63
CA TYR A 84 13.58 -0.04 -5.17
C TYR A 84 13.57 0.43 -6.62
N ASP A 85 14.51 1.29 -6.97
CA ASP A 85 14.72 1.73 -8.35
C ASP A 85 15.32 0.61 -9.24
N LYS A 86 15.60 0.94 -10.50
CA LYS A 86 16.16 0.00 -11.48
C LYS A 86 17.58 -0.48 -11.12
N ASP A 87 18.31 0.29 -10.32
CA ASP A 87 19.70 0.01 -9.91
C ASP A 87 19.73 -0.71 -8.55
N GLY A 88 18.58 -0.94 -7.92
CA GLY A 88 18.42 -1.64 -6.66
C GLY A 88 18.47 -0.74 -5.42
N ASN A 89 18.52 0.59 -5.59
CA ASN A 89 18.56 1.51 -4.46
C ASN A 89 17.16 1.72 -3.87
N LYS A 90 17.09 1.97 -2.56
CA LYS A 90 15.84 2.34 -1.89
C LYS A 90 15.37 3.69 -2.41
N ALA A 91 14.17 3.71 -2.99
CA ALA A 91 13.64 4.89 -3.68
C ALA A 91 12.40 5.49 -2.99
N ALA A 92 11.63 4.68 -2.27
CA ALA A 92 10.51 5.14 -1.45
C ALA A 92 10.14 4.12 -0.38
N GLU A 93 9.49 4.58 0.69
CA GLU A 93 8.89 3.71 1.70
C GLU A 93 7.52 4.18 2.14
N LYS A 94 6.68 3.24 2.55
CA LYS A 94 5.42 3.50 3.25
C LYS A 94 5.22 2.50 4.36
N GLU A 95 4.52 2.93 5.39
CA GLU A 95 4.27 2.15 6.58
C GLU A 95 2.81 2.30 7.00
N VAL A 96 2.22 1.20 7.45
CA VAL A 96 0.92 1.15 8.14
C VAL A 96 1.10 0.40 9.45
N ARG A 97 0.34 0.80 10.47
CA ARG A 97 0.42 0.23 11.82
C ARG A 97 -0.96 -0.20 12.28
N THR A 98 -1.02 -1.27 13.07
CA THR A 98 -2.23 -1.62 13.81
C THR A 98 -2.55 -0.50 14.80
N ALA A 99 -3.67 0.19 14.59
CA ALA A 99 -4.14 1.22 15.51
C ALA A 99 -4.65 0.61 16.82
N GLY A 100 -4.40 1.28 17.95
CA GLY A 100 -5.01 0.95 19.24
C GLY A 100 -6.42 1.54 19.40
N LYS A 101 -6.93 1.52 20.64
CA LYS A 101 -8.21 2.15 20.97
C LYS A 101 -8.19 3.65 20.64
N PRO A 102 -9.28 4.23 20.12
CA PRO A 102 -9.37 5.67 19.89
C PRO A 102 -9.06 6.46 21.17
N TYR A 103 -8.21 7.49 21.06
CA TYR A 103 -7.77 8.28 22.23
C TYR A 103 -7.71 9.79 21.99
N ARG A 104 -7.72 10.26 20.74
CA ARG A 104 -7.73 11.69 20.40
C ARG A 104 -8.33 11.94 19.02
N LEU A 105 -8.77 13.18 18.80
CA LEU A 105 -9.01 13.75 17.48
C LEU A 105 -7.75 14.50 17.01
N VAL A 106 -7.47 14.48 15.72
CA VAL A 106 -6.37 15.23 15.10
C VAL A 106 -6.98 16.09 13.99
N LEU A 107 -6.70 17.38 14.02
CA LEU A 107 -7.18 18.31 13.00
C LEU A 107 -6.00 18.76 12.13
N GLU A 108 -6.09 18.50 10.83
CA GLU A 108 -5.08 18.90 9.85
C GLU A 108 -5.72 19.78 8.79
N ALA A 109 -5.39 21.08 8.83
CA ALA A 109 -5.81 22.02 7.80
C ALA A 109 -4.99 21.82 6.52
N ASP A 110 -5.66 21.84 5.36
CA ASP A 110 -4.97 21.90 4.07
C ASP A 110 -4.16 23.20 3.92
N ARG A 111 -4.63 24.29 4.55
CA ARG A 111 -4.00 25.61 4.59
C ARG A 111 -4.21 26.28 5.95
N ASN A 112 -3.14 26.79 6.55
CA ASN A 112 -3.19 27.46 7.85
C ASN A 112 -3.53 28.96 7.76
N VAL A 113 -3.57 29.54 6.55
CA VAL A 113 -3.91 30.95 6.30
C VAL A 113 -4.81 31.02 5.08
N ILE A 114 -5.89 31.77 5.18
CA ILE A 114 -6.85 32.04 4.09
C ILE A 114 -7.12 33.54 3.97
N SER A 115 -7.66 33.94 2.82
CA SER A 115 -8.04 35.33 2.58
C SER A 115 -9.33 35.68 3.34
N ALA A 116 -9.35 36.83 4.03
CA ALA A 116 -10.53 37.34 4.74
C ALA A 116 -11.56 37.98 3.77
N ASN A 117 -11.97 37.24 2.74
CA ASN A 117 -12.82 37.74 1.64
C ASN A 117 -14.23 37.12 1.60
N GLY A 118 -14.57 36.25 2.57
CA GLY A 118 -15.86 35.57 2.66
C GLY A 118 -16.12 34.51 1.59
N LYS A 119 -15.11 34.13 0.80
CA LYS A 119 -15.21 33.15 -0.30
C LYS A 119 -14.14 32.06 -0.23
N ASP A 120 -12.98 32.37 0.35
CA ASP A 120 -11.88 31.44 0.53
C ASP A 120 -12.20 30.42 1.63
N LEU A 121 -11.83 29.15 1.42
CA LEU A 121 -12.18 28.03 2.30
C LEU A 121 -10.95 27.19 2.60
N SER A 122 -10.73 26.82 3.86
CA SER A 122 -9.81 25.74 4.21
C SER A 122 -10.61 24.48 4.56
N PHE A 123 -10.11 23.34 4.09
CA PHE A 123 -10.67 22.03 4.39
C PHE A 123 -9.84 21.39 5.50
N ILE A 124 -10.52 21.06 6.61
CA ILE A 124 -9.90 20.44 7.77
C ILE A 124 -10.15 18.93 7.71
N THR A 125 -9.07 18.16 7.63
CA THR A 125 -9.10 16.71 7.81
C THR A 125 -9.23 16.41 9.30
N VAL A 126 -10.14 15.50 9.67
CA VAL A 126 -10.46 15.11 11.05
C VAL A 126 -10.28 13.61 11.23
#